data_AF-A0A9P4JJG4-F1
#
_entry.id   AF-A0A9P4JJG4-F1
#
_cell.length_a   1.000
_cell.length_b   1.000
_cell.length_c   1.000
_cell.angle_alpha   90.00
_cell.angle_beta   90.00
_cell.angle_gamma   90.00
#
_symmetry.space_group_name_H-M   'P 1'
#
loop_
_entity.id
_entity.type
_entity.pdbx_description
1 polymer ?
#
loop_
_entity_poly.entity_id
_entity_poly.type
_entity_poly.pdbx_seq_one_letter_code
_entity_poly.pdbx_strand_id
1 'polypeptide(L)'
;MSSIEDDDDIPQLSADTLAALQGFYAERDTKQKQFEDLKAKAEKEFEGKLSMEAFTEDWNASQFWYNGETATILAQQLLEGATSETTIAVVSAPTAFVQIKNILAEQDPASRPQVTLLEFDERFAVFKEFVKYDFEHPTRLPVELKGSFDRIICDPPFLSQDCQTKAALTVRWLARSWTSPGSHEANSLRFISCTGERMKNLILKLYSKIGIRTTDFEPKHAKGLSNEFRCYANFECSAWKWIAEE
;
A
#
# COMPACT_ATOMS: atom_id res chain seq x y z
N MET A 1 -52.56 -16.60 50.28
CA MET A 1 -51.93 -15.62 49.38
C MET A 1 -50.50 -16.10 49.17
N SER A 2 -50.18 -16.54 47.96
CA SER A 2 -48.87 -17.10 47.62
C SER A 2 -47.88 -15.96 47.41
N SER A 3 -46.70 -16.10 48.01
CA SER A 3 -45.51 -15.30 47.80
C SER A 3 -44.95 -15.63 46.42
N ILE A 4 -44.75 -14.61 45.60
CA ILE A 4 -44.01 -14.65 44.33
C ILE A 4 -42.62 -14.12 44.68
N GLU A 5 -41.63 -15.02 44.74
CA GLU A 5 -40.21 -14.66 44.70
C GLU A 5 -39.82 -14.66 43.22
N ASP A 6 -39.78 -13.48 42.59
CA ASP A 6 -39.10 -13.27 41.31
C ASP A 6 -37.60 -13.08 41.63
N ASP A 7 -36.85 -14.17 41.55
CA ASP A 7 -35.40 -14.13 41.42
C ASP A 7 -35.12 -13.67 39.98
N ASP A 8 -34.85 -12.37 39.81
CA ASP A 8 -34.33 -11.78 38.58
C ASP A 8 -32.98 -12.45 38.29
N ASP A 9 -33.03 -13.53 37.52
CA ASP A 9 -31.89 -14.29 37.03
C ASP A 9 -31.11 -13.40 36.04
N ILE A 10 -30.28 -12.50 36.58
CA ILE A 10 -29.43 -11.58 35.81
C ILE A 10 -28.56 -12.45 34.89
N PRO A 11 -28.64 -12.31 33.56
CA PRO A 11 -27.86 -13.13 32.65
C PRO A 11 -26.36 -12.95 32.92
N GLN A 12 -25.71 -13.98 33.48
CA GLN A 12 -24.27 -14.00 33.66
C GLN A 12 -23.59 -14.54 32.39
N LEU A 13 -22.53 -13.85 31.95
CA LEU A 13 -21.69 -14.31 30.85
C LEU A 13 -21.08 -15.66 31.23
N SER A 14 -21.09 -16.63 30.31
CA SER A 14 -20.38 -17.89 30.52
C SER A 14 -18.89 -17.63 30.75
N ALA A 15 -18.23 -18.51 31.52
CA ALA A 15 -16.80 -18.41 31.80
C ALA A 15 -15.97 -18.32 30.50
N ASP A 16 -16.38 -19.05 29.46
CA ASP A 16 -15.74 -19.03 28.14
C ASP A 16 -15.90 -17.66 27.44
N THR A 17 -17.07 -17.03 27.55
CA THR A 17 -17.32 -15.71 26.97
C THR A 17 -16.54 -14.62 27.71
N LEU A 18 -16.42 -14.72 29.04
CA LEU A 18 -15.59 -13.83 29.85
C LEU A 18 -14.10 -13.96 29.51
N ALA A 19 -13.60 -15.18 29.34
CA ALA A 19 -12.21 -15.42 28.94
C ALA A 19 -11.91 -14.87 27.54
N ALA A 20 -12.82 -15.09 26.58
CA ALA A 20 -12.71 -14.52 25.24
C ALA A 20 -12.72 -12.99 25.26
N LEU A 21 -13.58 -12.38 26.08
CA LEU A 21 -13.67 -10.92 26.23
C LEU A 21 -12.40 -10.34 26.89
N GLN A 22 -11.87 -10.99 27.92
CA GLN A 22 -10.60 -10.60 28.55
C GLN A 22 -9.43 -10.70 27.57
N GLY A 23 -9.38 -11.79 26.77
CA GLY A 23 -8.41 -11.94 25.69
C GLY A 23 -8.50 -10.80 24.67
N PHE A 24 -9.71 -10.48 24.22
CA PHE A 24 -9.96 -9.36 23.30
C PHE A 24 -9.48 -8.02 23.86
N TYR A 25 -9.76 -7.72 25.14
CA TYR A 25 -9.28 -6.48 25.76
C TYR A 25 -7.75 -6.45 25.88
N ALA A 26 -7.12 -7.56 26.25
CA ALA A 26 -5.67 -7.65 26.34
C ALA A 26 -4.97 -7.48 24.98
N GLU A 27 -5.54 -8.06 23.92
CA GLU A 27 -5.07 -7.86 22.54
C GLU A 27 -5.22 -6.40 22.11
N ARG A 28 -6.37 -5.79 22.39
CA ARG A 28 -6.63 -4.38 22.09
C ARG A 28 -5.65 -3.46 22.80
N ASP A 29 -5.41 -3.69 24.09
CA ASP A 29 -4.50 -2.85 24.90
C ASP A 29 -3.05 -3.02 24.44
N THR A 30 -2.65 -4.24 24.05
CA THR A 30 -1.34 -4.49 23.42
C THR A 30 -1.20 -3.74 22.10
N LYS A 31 -2.19 -3.82 21.20
CA LYS A 31 -2.19 -3.10 19.92
C LYS A 31 -2.14 -1.59 20.13
N GLN A 32 -2.90 -1.07 21.09
CA GLN A 32 -2.92 0.36 21.42
C GLN A 32 -1.55 0.83 21.90
N LYS A 33 -0.89 0.09 22.80
CA LYS A 33 0.46 0.40 23.26
C LYS A 33 1.48 0.37 22.12
N GLN A 34 1.44 -0.65 21.28
CA GLN A 34 2.32 -0.75 20.11
C GLN A 34 2.10 0.43 19.15
N PHE A 35 0.86 0.82 18.93
CA PHE A 35 0.51 1.97 18.10
C PHE A 35 1.03 3.29 18.70
N GLU A 36 0.86 3.50 20.00
CA GLU A 36 1.37 4.67 20.71
C GLU A 36 2.90 4.73 20.67
N ASP A 37 3.57 3.59 20.88
CA ASP A 37 5.03 3.49 20.79
C ASP A 37 5.54 3.78 19.37
N LEU A 38 4.89 3.21 18.36
CA LEU A 38 5.20 3.47 16.95
C LEU A 38 4.95 4.92 16.58
N LYS A 39 3.84 5.50 17.05
CA LYS A 39 3.51 6.91 16.82
C LYS A 39 4.55 7.81 17.48
N ALA A 40 4.91 7.55 18.73
CA ALA A 40 5.93 8.33 19.44
C ALA A 40 7.31 8.21 18.77
N LYS A 41 7.67 7.03 18.26
CA LYS A 41 8.90 6.84 17.46
C LYS A 41 8.80 7.58 16.13
N ALA A 42 7.70 7.44 15.41
CA ALA A 42 7.47 8.11 14.13
C ALA A 42 7.43 9.63 14.28
N GLU A 43 6.90 10.18 15.38
CA GLU A 43 6.91 11.60 15.71
C GLU A 43 8.32 12.11 16.02
N LYS A 44 9.13 11.35 16.78
CA LYS A 44 10.55 11.67 17.01
C LYS A 44 11.38 11.57 15.74
N GLU A 45 11.11 10.56 14.91
CA GLU A 45 11.73 10.40 13.58
C GLU A 45 11.20 11.40 12.56
N PHE A 46 10.03 12.01 12.79
CA PHE A 46 9.46 13.09 11.96
C PHE A 46 10.27 14.39 12.06
N GLU A 47 11.05 14.56 13.13
CA GLU A 47 12.08 15.60 13.24
C GLU A 47 13.32 15.29 12.38
N GLY A 48 13.41 14.06 11.83
CA GLY A 48 14.46 13.57 10.93
C GLY A 48 13.90 12.85 9.69
N LYS A 49 14.59 11.79 9.23
CA LYS A 49 14.11 10.92 8.13
C LYS A 49 13.37 9.72 8.71
N LEU A 50 12.15 9.47 8.22
CA LEU A 50 11.36 8.30 8.56
C LEU A 50 12.08 7.02 8.13
N SER A 51 12.16 6.04 9.03
CA SER A 51 12.79 4.75 8.77
C SER A 51 11.78 3.61 8.68
N MET A 52 12.06 2.65 7.79
CA MET A 52 11.32 1.39 7.73
C MET A 52 11.71 0.43 8.87
N GLU A 53 12.76 0.73 9.64
CA GLU A 53 13.19 -0.08 10.79
C GLU A 53 12.13 -0.14 11.90
N ALA A 54 11.29 0.89 12.02
CA ALA A 54 10.16 0.90 12.93
C ALA A 54 9.08 -0.13 12.54
N PHE A 55 9.04 -0.58 11.29
CA PHE A 55 8.03 -1.49 10.74
C PHE A 55 8.69 -2.82 10.38
N THR A 56 8.75 -3.76 11.32
CA THR A 56 9.37 -5.08 11.07
C THR A 56 8.55 -5.91 10.08
N GLU A 57 9.20 -6.53 9.09
CA GLU A 57 8.55 -7.45 8.14
C GLU A 57 7.79 -8.60 8.82
N ASP A 58 6.56 -8.86 8.40
CA ASP A 58 5.82 -10.09 8.67
C ASP A 58 5.78 -10.99 7.43
N TRP A 59 6.49 -12.11 7.50
CA TRP A 59 6.60 -13.07 6.41
C TRP A 59 5.28 -13.81 6.15
N ASN A 60 4.42 -13.97 7.17
CA ASN A 60 3.09 -14.57 6.98
C ASN A 60 2.17 -13.65 6.18
N ALA A 61 2.37 -12.33 6.29
CA ALA A 61 1.71 -11.33 5.48
C ALA A 61 2.42 -11.08 4.13
N SER A 62 3.47 -11.86 3.81
CA SER A 62 4.31 -11.70 2.62
C SER A 62 4.89 -10.28 2.47
N GLN A 63 5.30 -9.68 3.59
CA GLN A 63 5.94 -8.37 3.60
C GLN A 63 7.45 -8.49 3.36
N PHE A 64 7.91 -7.88 2.27
CA PHE A 64 9.33 -7.77 1.95
C PHE A 64 9.66 -6.32 1.61
N TRP A 65 10.58 -5.72 2.35
CA TRP A 65 10.88 -4.30 2.19
C TRP A 65 11.94 -4.08 1.11
N TYR A 66 11.67 -3.18 0.16
CA TYR A 66 12.69 -2.64 -0.73
C TYR A 66 13.88 -2.09 0.04
N ASN A 67 15.07 -2.19 -0.57
CA ASN A 67 16.22 -1.44 -0.08
C ASN A 67 16.04 0.07 -0.35
N GLY A 68 16.86 0.90 0.31
CA GLY A 68 16.73 2.36 0.20
C GLY A 68 16.89 2.90 -1.23
N GLU A 69 17.76 2.30 -2.04
CA GLU A 69 17.97 2.68 -3.44
C GLU A 69 16.71 2.44 -4.29
N THR A 70 16.12 1.24 -4.20
CA THR A 70 14.90 0.87 -4.93
C THR A 70 13.73 1.76 -4.51
N ALA A 71 13.54 1.94 -3.20
CA ALA A 71 12.48 2.82 -2.69
C ALA A 71 12.66 4.27 -3.18
N THR A 72 13.90 4.76 -3.25
CA THR A 72 14.22 6.12 -3.73
C THR A 72 13.90 6.28 -5.20
N ILE A 73 14.34 5.34 -6.04
CA ILE A 73 14.08 5.37 -7.48
C ILE A 73 12.57 5.38 -7.74
N LEU A 74 11.81 4.46 -7.13
CA LEU A 74 10.36 4.36 -7.31
C LEU A 74 9.64 5.63 -6.83
N ALA A 75 10.00 6.16 -5.66
CA ALA A 75 9.45 7.40 -5.13
C ALA A 75 9.71 8.60 -6.07
N GLN A 76 10.94 8.73 -6.58
CA GLN A 76 11.30 9.79 -7.52
C GLN A 76 10.48 9.71 -8.81
N GLN A 77 10.27 8.50 -9.37
CA GLN A 77 9.48 8.34 -10.60
C GLN A 77 7.99 8.68 -10.40
N LEU A 78 7.47 8.49 -9.19
CA LEU A 78 6.12 8.92 -8.81
C LEU A 78 6.03 10.43 -8.58
N LEU A 79 7.10 11.08 -8.14
CA LEU A 79 7.15 12.52 -7.85
C LEU A 79 7.61 13.38 -9.04
N GLU A 80 8.22 12.79 -10.07
CA GLU A 80 8.76 13.52 -11.22
C GLU A 80 7.68 14.34 -11.95
N GLY A 81 7.80 15.67 -11.93
CA GLY A 81 6.80 16.56 -12.50
C GLY A 81 5.44 16.54 -11.79
N ALA A 82 5.36 15.98 -10.58
CA ALA A 82 4.17 16.07 -9.75
C ALA A 82 4.02 17.50 -9.22
N THR A 83 2.77 17.96 -9.16
CA THR A 83 2.38 19.26 -8.61
C THR A 83 1.46 19.06 -7.42
N SER A 84 1.04 20.15 -6.77
CA SER A 84 0.04 20.10 -5.69
C SER A 84 -1.34 19.58 -6.12
N GLU A 85 -1.62 19.57 -7.43
CA GLU A 85 -2.85 18.99 -8.01
C GLU A 85 -2.71 17.49 -8.31
N THR A 86 -1.48 16.96 -8.29
CA THR A 86 -1.22 15.54 -8.57
C THR A 86 -1.63 14.68 -7.39
N THR A 87 -2.29 13.56 -7.69
CA THR A 87 -2.73 12.56 -6.71
C THR A 87 -2.01 11.22 -6.92
N ILE A 88 -1.43 10.67 -5.86
CA ILE A 88 -0.58 9.47 -5.89
C ILE A 88 -1.14 8.41 -4.94
N ALA A 89 -1.45 7.22 -5.46
CA ALA A 89 -1.76 6.06 -4.64
C ALA A 89 -0.55 5.11 -4.54
N VAL A 90 -0.25 4.67 -3.33
CA VAL A 90 0.75 3.64 -3.05
C VAL A 90 0.01 2.42 -2.52
N VAL A 91 -0.10 1.36 -3.32
CA VAL A 91 -0.86 0.15 -3.00
C VAL A 91 0.10 -0.96 -2.60
N SER A 92 0.08 -1.36 -1.33
CA SER A 92 0.91 -2.44 -0.78
C SER A 92 2.43 -2.27 -0.95
N ALA A 93 2.90 -1.03 -1.17
CA ALA A 93 4.32 -0.69 -1.31
C ALA A 93 4.78 0.34 -0.25
N PRO A 94 4.69 0.02 1.06
CA PRO A 94 4.90 1.00 2.13
C PRO A 94 6.32 1.61 2.15
N THR A 95 7.33 0.88 1.70
CA THR A 95 8.70 1.40 1.56
C THR A 95 8.80 2.57 0.58
N ALA A 96 8.10 2.49 -0.56
CA ALA A 96 8.01 3.59 -1.52
C ALA A 96 7.24 4.78 -0.91
N PHE A 97 6.17 4.53 -0.15
CA PHE A 97 5.43 5.58 0.55
C PHE A 97 6.30 6.33 1.57
N VAL A 98 7.02 5.61 2.44
CA VAL A 98 7.92 6.24 3.42
C VAL A 98 8.98 7.08 2.72
N GLN A 99 9.51 6.60 1.60
CA GLN A 99 10.49 7.36 0.84
C GLN A 99 9.90 8.58 0.11
N ILE A 100 8.66 8.51 -0.38
CA ILE A 100 7.92 9.68 -0.87
C ILE A 100 7.80 10.72 0.25
N LYS A 101 7.40 10.31 1.47
CA LYS A 101 7.26 11.21 2.63
C LYS A 101 8.60 11.89 2.97
N ASN A 102 9.70 11.14 2.98
CA ASN A 102 11.04 11.68 3.22
C ASN A 102 11.44 12.74 2.19
N ILE A 103 11.22 12.47 0.90
CA ILE A 103 11.53 13.44 -0.18
C ILE A 103 10.64 14.68 -0.06
N LEU A 104 9.35 14.50 0.22
CA LEU A 104 8.41 15.61 0.34
C LEU A 104 8.65 16.48 1.59
N ALA A 105 9.24 15.92 2.65
CA ALA A 105 9.58 16.68 3.86
C ALA A 105 10.51 17.86 3.58
N GLU A 106 11.39 17.72 2.56
CA GLU A 106 12.35 18.74 2.12
C GLU A 106 11.72 19.78 1.16
N GLN A 107 10.47 19.59 0.72
CA GLN A 107 9.78 20.47 -0.23
C GLN A 107 8.79 21.43 0.46
N ASP A 108 8.47 22.55 -0.18
CA ASP A 108 7.43 23.48 0.28
C ASP A 108 6.07 22.76 0.40
N PRO A 109 5.40 22.75 1.57
CA PRO A 109 4.07 22.19 1.75
C PRO A 109 3.05 22.58 0.67
N ALA A 110 3.10 23.80 0.14
CA ALA A 110 2.16 24.28 -0.86
C ALA A 110 2.33 23.62 -2.25
N SER A 111 3.50 23.04 -2.54
CA SER A 111 3.80 22.38 -3.81
C SER A 111 3.67 20.85 -3.76
N ARG A 112 3.40 20.27 -2.59
CA ARG A 112 3.39 18.81 -2.41
C ARG A 112 2.16 18.17 -3.05
N PRO A 113 2.32 17.06 -3.80
CA PRO A 113 1.18 16.27 -4.26
C PRO A 113 0.44 15.62 -3.10
N GLN A 114 -0.80 15.19 -3.36
CA GLN A 114 -1.55 14.36 -2.43
C GLN A 114 -1.11 12.91 -2.55
N VAL A 115 -0.86 12.26 -1.42
CA VAL A 115 -0.38 10.87 -1.36
C VAL A 115 -1.30 10.06 -0.45
N THR A 116 -1.65 8.85 -0.88
CA THR A 116 -2.46 7.90 -0.10
C THR A 116 -1.76 6.55 -0.07
N LEU A 117 -1.60 5.98 1.12
CA LEU A 117 -1.10 4.63 1.32
C LEU A 117 -2.27 3.68 1.54
N LEU A 118 -2.46 2.72 0.63
CA LEU A 118 -3.40 1.61 0.78
C LEU A 118 -2.62 0.40 1.27
N GLU A 119 -2.80 0.03 2.53
CA GLU A 119 -2.07 -1.08 3.12
C GLU A 119 -2.89 -1.89 4.14
N PHE A 120 -2.61 -3.19 4.22
CA PHE A 120 -3.25 -4.09 5.18
C PHE A 120 -2.67 -3.91 6.59
N ASP A 121 -1.38 -3.67 6.72
CA ASP A 121 -0.73 -3.53 8.01
C ASP A 121 -1.13 -2.23 8.74
N GLU A 122 -1.90 -2.38 9.81
CA GLU A 122 -2.42 -1.28 10.63
C GLU A 122 -1.34 -0.51 11.40
N ARG A 123 -0.10 -1.02 11.47
CA ARG A 123 1.02 -0.25 12.02
C ARG A 123 1.25 1.03 11.24
N PHE A 124 0.95 1.05 9.94
CA PHE A 124 1.04 2.27 9.12
C PHE A 124 -0.08 3.28 9.39
N ALA A 125 -1.10 2.97 10.21
CA ALA A 125 -2.14 3.91 10.60
C ALA A 125 -1.63 5.10 11.44
N VAL A 126 -0.35 5.10 11.82
CA VAL A 126 0.34 6.27 12.38
C VAL A 126 0.40 7.43 11.37
N PHE A 127 0.34 7.12 10.06
CA PHE A 127 0.29 8.10 9.00
C PHE A 127 -1.16 8.50 8.70
N LYS A 128 -1.42 9.81 8.63
CA LYS A 128 -2.75 10.33 8.24
C LYS A 128 -3.17 9.94 6.83
N GLU A 129 -2.20 9.62 5.96
CA GLU A 129 -2.41 9.20 4.58
C GLU A 129 -2.79 7.71 4.44
N PHE A 130 -2.80 6.95 5.55
CA PHE A 130 -3.12 5.54 5.55
C PHE A 130 -4.61 5.27 5.34
N VAL A 131 -4.89 4.28 4.49
CA VAL A 131 -6.19 3.69 4.26
C VAL A 131 -6.04 2.18 4.40
N LYS A 132 -6.76 1.58 5.36
CA LYS A 132 -6.79 0.13 5.52
C LYS A 132 -7.29 -0.51 4.22
N TYR A 133 -6.46 -1.36 3.64
CA TYR A 133 -6.75 -2.04 2.39
C TYR A 133 -6.58 -3.54 2.56
N ASP A 134 -7.57 -4.29 2.10
CA ASP A 134 -7.53 -5.75 2.02
C ASP A 134 -7.79 -6.14 0.56
N PHE A 135 -6.81 -6.81 -0.05
CA PHE A 135 -6.93 -7.22 -1.45
C PHE A 135 -8.06 -8.24 -1.66
N GLU A 136 -8.50 -8.98 -0.63
CA GLU A 136 -9.67 -9.85 -0.72
C GLU A 136 -10.97 -9.08 -0.96
N HIS A 137 -10.97 -7.79 -0.62
CA HIS A 137 -12.07 -6.86 -0.78
C HIS A 137 -11.62 -5.64 -1.59
N PRO A 138 -11.24 -5.82 -2.87
CA PRO A 138 -10.43 -4.86 -3.63
C PRO A 138 -11.05 -3.47 -3.80
N THR A 139 -12.38 -3.36 -3.70
CA THR A 139 -13.11 -2.09 -3.84
C THR A 139 -13.86 -1.69 -2.56
N ARG A 140 -13.61 -2.34 -1.42
CA ARG A 140 -14.15 -1.90 -0.11
C ARG A 140 -13.26 -0.78 0.42
N LEU A 141 -13.34 0.36 -0.27
CA LEU A 141 -12.52 1.54 -0.03
C LEU A 141 -13.42 2.78 0.10
N PRO A 142 -12.94 3.87 0.74
CA PRO A 142 -13.66 5.13 0.78
C PRO A 142 -14.00 5.63 -0.62
N VAL A 143 -15.27 5.98 -0.86
CA VAL A 143 -15.83 6.24 -2.20
C VAL A 143 -15.14 7.42 -2.91
N GLU A 144 -14.62 8.37 -2.16
CA GLU A 144 -13.84 9.52 -2.61
C GLU A 144 -12.55 9.15 -3.34
N LEU A 145 -12.02 7.95 -3.13
CA LEU A 145 -10.82 7.44 -3.79
C LEU A 145 -11.10 6.90 -5.20
N LYS A 146 -12.38 6.75 -5.58
CA LYS A 146 -12.75 6.16 -6.86
C LYS A 146 -12.40 7.10 -8.01
N GLY A 147 -11.55 6.64 -8.92
CA GLY A 147 -11.14 7.41 -10.10
C GLY A 147 -10.44 8.72 -9.76
N SER A 148 -9.82 8.83 -8.59
CA SER A 148 -9.21 10.08 -8.13
C SER A 148 -7.73 10.20 -8.50
N PHE A 149 -7.04 9.09 -8.79
CA PHE A 149 -5.58 9.04 -8.85
C PHE A 149 -4.98 9.19 -10.25
N ASP A 150 -3.95 10.05 -10.35
CA ASP A 150 -3.17 10.29 -11.57
C ASP A 150 -1.95 9.36 -11.67
N ARG A 151 -1.43 8.93 -10.51
CA ARG A 151 -0.23 8.09 -10.42
C ARG A 151 -0.45 6.97 -9.41
N ILE A 152 -0.07 5.76 -9.76
CA ILE A 152 -0.24 4.60 -8.89
C ILE A 152 1.02 3.73 -8.94
N ILE A 153 1.49 3.29 -7.77
CA ILE A 153 2.40 2.15 -7.64
C ILE A 153 1.67 1.00 -6.93
N CYS A 154 1.91 -0.22 -7.38
CA CYS A 154 1.32 -1.41 -6.79
C CYS A 154 2.34 -2.54 -6.63
N ASP A 155 2.46 -3.07 -5.41
CA ASP A 155 3.26 -4.26 -5.09
C ASP A 155 2.42 -5.26 -4.27
N PRO A 156 1.61 -6.11 -4.91
CA PRO A 156 0.70 -7.00 -4.19
C PRO A 156 1.47 -8.10 -3.42
N PRO A 157 0.99 -8.49 -2.22
CA PRO A 157 1.74 -9.35 -1.30
C PRO A 157 2.02 -10.76 -1.84
N PHE A 158 1.14 -11.31 -2.69
CA PHE A 158 1.25 -12.70 -3.13
C PHE A 158 1.52 -12.84 -4.63
N LEU A 159 2.38 -13.80 -4.97
CA LEU A 159 2.67 -14.24 -6.34
C LEU A 159 1.61 -15.24 -6.85
N SER A 160 0.34 -14.87 -6.71
CA SER A 160 -0.81 -15.69 -7.13
C SER A 160 -1.70 -14.95 -8.11
N GLN A 161 -2.32 -15.69 -9.03
CA GLN A 161 -3.21 -15.09 -10.01
C GLN A 161 -4.39 -14.34 -9.38
N ASP A 162 -4.95 -14.87 -8.28
CA ASP A 162 -6.05 -14.25 -7.56
C ASP A 162 -5.64 -12.90 -6.95
N CYS A 163 -4.51 -12.85 -6.24
CA CYS A 163 -4.00 -11.63 -5.62
C CYS A 163 -3.71 -10.55 -6.68
N GLN A 164 -3.00 -10.91 -7.75
CA GLN A 164 -2.66 -9.97 -8.83
C GLN A 164 -3.91 -9.45 -9.57
N THR A 165 -4.91 -10.32 -9.80
CA THR A 165 -6.16 -9.94 -10.45
C THR A 165 -6.96 -8.98 -9.56
N LYS A 166 -7.07 -9.26 -8.26
CA LYS A 166 -7.77 -8.38 -7.30
C LYS A 166 -7.05 -7.05 -7.14
N ALA A 167 -5.73 -7.03 -7.06
CA ALA A 167 -4.95 -5.80 -7.05
C ALA A 167 -5.18 -4.96 -8.32
N ALA A 168 -5.25 -5.59 -9.50
CA ALA A 168 -5.57 -4.88 -10.74
C ALA A 168 -6.99 -4.29 -10.74
N LEU A 169 -7.97 -4.95 -10.09
CA LEU A 169 -9.31 -4.37 -9.89
C LEU A 169 -9.24 -3.11 -9.02
N THR A 170 -8.47 -3.15 -7.92
CA THR A 170 -8.22 -1.99 -7.06
C THR A 170 -7.59 -0.85 -7.86
N VAL A 171 -6.48 -1.10 -8.54
CA VAL A 171 -5.74 -0.10 -9.32
C VAL A 171 -6.65 0.53 -10.38
N ARG A 172 -7.43 -0.27 -11.11
CA ARG A 172 -8.39 0.25 -12.09
C ARG A 172 -9.50 1.09 -11.45
N TRP A 173 -9.95 0.73 -10.27
CA TRP A 173 -11.00 1.47 -9.55
C TRP A 173 -10.49 2.82 -9.02
N LEU A 174 -9.21 2.89 -8.63
CA LEU A 174 -8.54 4.12 -8.17
C LEU A 174 -8.17 5.07 -9.31
N ALA A 175 -7.80 4.53 -10.48
CA ALA A 175 -7.25 5.31 -11.58
C ALA A 175 -8.25 6.28 -12.22
N ARG A 176 -7.86 7.55 -12.36
CA ARG A 176 -8.66 8.59 -13.01
C ARG A 176 -8.88 8.33 -14.50
N SER A 177 -7.88 7.76 -15.17
CA SER A 177 -7.97 7.29 -16.56
C SER A 177 -7.43 5.86 -16.68
N TRP A 178 -7.98 5.10 -17.63
CA TRP A 178 -7.58 3.72 -17.93
C TRP A 178 -7.32 3.51 -19.43
N THR A 179 -6.63 4.47 -20.03
CA THR A 179 -6.27 4.51 -21.45
C THR A 179 -4.76 4.61 -21.63
N SER A 180 -4.28 4.23 -22.81
CA SER A 180 -2.85 4.29 -23.15
C SER A 180 -2.42 5.74 -23.44
N PRO A 181 -1.16 6.14 -23.12
CA PRO A 181 -0.63 7.48 -23.36
C PRO A 181 -0.68 7.98 -24.82
N GLY A 182 -0.93 7.10 -25.80
CA GLY A 182 -1.13 7.46 -27.21
C GLY A 182 -2.55 7.92 -27.56
N SER A 183 -3.50 7.83 -26.62
CA SER A 183 -4.83 8.44 -26.79
C SER A 183 -4.72 9.96 -26.58
N HIS A 184 -5.48 10.76 -27.33
CA HIS A 184 -5.48 12.24 -27.24
C HIS A 184 -5.99 12.78 -25.88
N GLU A 185 -6.01 11.96 -24.82
CA GLU A 185 -6.37 12.35 -23.47
C GLU A 185 -5.15 12.94 -22.77
N ALA A 186 -5.26 14.20 -22.35
CA ALA A 186 -4.19 14.95 -21.68
C ALA A 186 -3.76 14.36 -20.31
N ASN A 187 -4.40 13.28 -19.82
CA ASN A 187 -4.26 12.76 -18.46
C ASN A 187 -4.22 11.21 -18.41
N SER A 188 -3.28 10.58 -19.12
CA SER A 188 -3.06 9.13 -18.98
C SER A 188 -2.46 8.78 -17.62
N LEU A 189 -2.94 7.71 -16.99
CA LEU A 189 -2.40 7.20 -15.72
C LEU A 189 -0.90 6.92 -15.82
N ARG A 190 -0.09 7.39 -14.86
CA ARG A 190 1.30 6.93 -14.67
C ARG A 190 1.29 5.74 -13.70
N PHE A 191 1.67 4.55 -14.17
CA PHE A 191 1.55 3.32 -13.39
C PHE A 191 2.86 2.54 -13.30
N ILE A 192 3.17 2.07 -12.09
CA ILE A 192 4.26 1.15 -11.78
C ILE A 192 3.68 -0.08 -11.07
N SER A 193 4.07 -1.27 -11.49
CA SER A 193 3.81 -2.52 -10.77
C SER A 193 5.13 -3.22 -10.51
N CYS A 194 5.39 -3.57 -9.25
CA CYS A 194 6.49 -4.44 -8.86
C CYS A 194 5.88 -5.76 -8.41
N THR A 195 6.42 -6.87 -8.90
CA THR A 195 6.02 -8.21 -8.44
C THR A 195 7.06 -9.24 -8.89
N GLY A 196 6.85 -10.51 -8.56
CA GLY A 196 7.73 -11.60 -8.99
C GLY A 196 7.68 -11.84 -10.50
N GLU A 197 8.84 -12.16 -11.09
CA GLU A 197 9.04 -12.42 -12.53
C GLU A 197 7.97 -13.34 -13.13
N ARG A 198 7.61 -14.41 -12.40
CA ARG A 198 6.63 -15.42 -12.83
C ARG A 198 5.24 -14.84 -13.12
N MET A 199 4.94 -13.64 -12.63
CA MET A 199 3.67 -12.94 -12.88
C MET A 199 3.68 -12.13 -14.18
N LYS A 200 4.80 -12.05 -14.92
CA LYS A 200 4.99 -11.26 -16.16
C LYS A 200 3.78 -11.33 -17.10
N ASN A 201 3.42 -12.53 -17.54
CA ASN A 201 2.35 -12.72 -18.53
C ASN A 201 0.98 -12.23 -18.00
N LEU A 202 0.74 -12.39 -16.70
CA LEU A 202 -0.49 -11.92 -16.07
C LEU A 202 -0.52 -10.40 -15.96
N ILE A 203 0.57 -9.76 -15.52
CA ILE A 203 0.69 -8.30 -15.43
C ILE A 203 0.49 -7.65 -16.80
N LEU A 204 1.20 -8.14 -17.83
CA LEU A 204 1.07 -7.62 -19.19
C LEU A 204 -0.36 -7.75 -19.72
N LYS A 205 -1.07 -8.83 -19.36
CA LYS A 205 -2.49 -9.02 -19.71
C LYS A 205 -3.41 -8.05 -18.96
N LEU A 206 -3.31 -8.01 -17.63
CA LEU A 206 -4.21 -7.24 -16.76
C LEU A 206 -4.16 -5.73 -17.05
N TYR A 207 -2.96 -5.21 -17.31
CA TYR A 207 -2.72 -3.78 -17.52
C TYR A 207 -2.45 -3.42 -18.99
N SER A 208 -2.73 -4.33 -19.93
CA SER A 208 -2.55 -4.12 -21.38
C SER A 208 -3.18 -2.82 -21.90
N LYS A 209 -4.37 -2.47 -21.39
CA LYS A 209 -5.11 -1.25 -21.81
C LYS A 209 -4.38 0.07 -21.52
N ILE A 210 -3.55 0.10 -20.49
CA ILE A 210 -2.75 1.27 -20.13
C ILE A 210 -1.33 1.20 -20.66
N GLY A 211 -1.01 0.17 -21.47
CA GLY A 211 0.27 0.04 -22.16
C GLY A 211 1.43 -0.39 -21.26
N ILE A 212 1.18 -1.23 -20.24
CA ILE A 212 2.27 -1.70 -19.38
C ILE A 212 3.29 -2.54 -20.17
N ARG A 213 4.57 -2.41 -19.81
CA ARG A 213 5.69 -3.18 -20.33
C ARG A 213 6.63 -3.57 -19.21
N THR A 214 7.40 -4.64 -19.42
CA THR A 214 8.53 -4.98 -18.53
C THR A 214 9.64 -3.95 -18.70
N THR A 215 10.21 -3.49 -17.60
CA THR A 215 11.35 -2.57 -17.58
C THR A 215 12.66 -3.30 -17.33
N ASP A 216 13.79 -2.69 -17.68
CA ASP A 216 15.14 -3.17 -17.37
C ASP A 216 15.56 -2.91 -15.91
N PHE A 217 14.71 -2.27 -15.11
CA PHE A 217 14.93 -2.05 -13.69
C PHE A 217 14.55 -3.27 -12.85
N GLU A 218 15.46 -3.65 -11.95
CA GLU A 218 15.34 -4.79 -11.06
C GLU A 218 15.21 -4.32 -9.59
N PRO A 219 13.99 -4.34 -9.02
CA PRO A 219 13.77 -3.99 -7.63
C PRO A 219 14.53 -4.91 -6.67
N LYS A 220 15.21 -4.31 -5.66
CA LYS A 220 15.96 -5.04 -4.64
C LYS A 220 15.35 -4.84 -3.26
N HIS A 221 15.46 -5.87 -2.42
CA HIS A 221 14.92 -5.90 -1.06
C HIS A 221 16.03 -5.80 -0.01
N ALA A 222 15.75 -5.15 1.12
CA ALA A 222 16.70 -4.84 2.18
C ALA A 222 17.34 -6.11 2.79
N LYS A 223 16.56 -7.18 2.97
CA LYS A 223 17.04 -8.47 3.48
C LYS A 223 17.30 -9.52 2.38
N GLY A 224 17.26 -9.10 1.12
CA GLY A 224 17.26 -10.00 -0.03
C GLY A 224 15.95 -10.77 -0.16
N LEU A 225 15.70 -11.30 -1.36
CA LEU A 225 14.54 -12.15 -1.65
C LEU A 225 15.00 -13.23 -2.62
N SER A 226 14.62 -14.49 -2.38
CA SER A 226 14.98 -15.60 -3.28
C SER A 226 14.21 -15.57 -4.60
N ASN A 227 13.02 -14.97 -4.61
CA ASN A 227 12.23 -14.79 -5.82
C ASN A 227 12.81 -13.63 -6.63
N GLU A 228 12.97 -13.87 -7.93
CA GLU A 228 13.29 -12.80 -8.87
C GLU A 228 12.12 -11.82 -8.95
N PHE A 229 12.40 -10.54 -8.75
CA PHE A 229 11.43 -9.45 -8.79
C PHE A 229 11.66 -8.59 -10.02
N ARG A 230 10.57 -8.09 -10.61
CA ARG A 230 10.59 -7.27 -11.82
C ARG A 230 9.75 -6.02 -11.63
N CYS A 231 10.18 -4.94 -12.25
CA CYS A 231 9.41 -3.72 -12.38
C CYS A 231 8.74 -3.67 -13.75
N TYR A 232 7.45 -3.35 -13.76
CA TYR A 232 6.64 -3.14 -14.94
C TYR A 232 6.08 -1.72 -14.88
N ALA A 233 6.17 -0.97 -15.97
CA ALA A 233 5.71 0.41 -16.02
C ALA A 233 5.10 0.72 -17.38
N ASN A 234 4.17 1.68 -17.42
CA ASN A 234 3.59 2.18 -18.67
C ASN A 234 4.27 3.46 -19.18
N PHE A 235 5.48 3.73 -18.71
CA PHE A 235 6.34 4.81 -19.16
C PHE A 235 7.81 4.41 -18.99
N GLU A 236 8.68 5.02 -19.79
CA GLU A 236 10.12 5.01 -19.59
C GLU A 236 10.57 6.26 -18.83
N CYS A 237 11.73 6.20 -18.21
CA CYS A 237 12.31 7.34 -17.52
C CYS A 237 13.84 7.33 -17.60
N SER A 238 14.50 8.09 -16.73
CA SER A 238 15.96 8.10 -16.58
C SER A 238 16.49 6.86 -15.84
N ALA A 239 15.68 6.23 -15.00
CA ALA A 239 16.05 5.06 -14.22
C ALA A 239 15.79 3.73 -14.95
N TRP A 240 14.92 3.71 -15.97
CA TRP A 240 14.60 2.49 -16.71
C TRP A 240 14.12 2.72 -18.14
N LYS A 241 14.30 1.68 -18.96
CA LYS A 241 13.77 1.50 -20.32
C LYS A 241 12.92 0.25 -20.41
N TRP A 242 12.04 0.20 -21.41
CA TRP A 242 11.30 -1.02 -21.69
C TRP A 242 12.20 -2.07 -22.33
N ILE A 243 12.10 -3.30 -21.84
CA ILE A 243 12.75 -4.44 -22.49
C ILE A 243 11.97 -4.75 -23.77
N ALA A 244 12.69 -4.97 -24.87
CA ALA A 244 12.07 -5.43 -26.11
C ALA A 244 11.30 -6.73 -25.86
N GLU A 245 10.05 -6.79 -26.30
CA GLU A 245 9.27 -8.02 -26.25
C GLU A 245 9.83 -8.98 -27.31
N GLU A 246 10.35 -10.14 -26.88
CA GLU A 246 10.70 -11.28 -27.75
C GLU A 246 9.45 -11.97 -28.32
#